data_AF-A0A7V8RWZ0-F1
#
_entry.id   AF-A0A7V8RWZ0-F1
#
_cell.length_a   1.000
_cell.length_b   1.000
_cell.length_c   1.000
_cell.angle_alpha   90.00
_cell.angle_beta   90.00
_cell.angle_gamma   90.00
#
_symmetry.space_group_name_H-M   'P 1'
#
loop_
_entity.id
_entity.type
_entity.pdbx_description
1 polymer ?
#
loop_
_entity_poly.entity_id
_entity_poly.type
_entity_poly.pdbx_seq_one_letter_code
_entity_poly.pdbx_strand_id
1 'polypeptide(L)'
;MKKNMVAASAALALTVGLSACGSHTSAPEAQGPLPDVFPVEQGCTDIPKPSDPHGLIGDNWLKDNPCAIFNMNRPGAGVDSEQGVRIVYDARMKALAGKRDLALLARQGTEQADNPNGVTTDFKGAIAQRRASLKAEINASGLALQGKAPEGFRISYLKGEGR
;
A
#
# COMPACT_ATOMS: atom_id res chain seq x y z
N MET A 1 -3.71 12.73 -57.17
CA MET A 1 -4.16 14.01 -56.60
C MET A 1 -5.38 13.78 -55.72
N LYS A 2 -5.41 14.48 -54.57
CA LYS A 2 -6.53 14.76 -53.64
C LYS A 2 -6.92 13.73 -52.57
N LYS A 3 -6.61 14.16 -51.32
CA LYS A 3 -7.08 13.78 -49.98
C LYS A 3 -8.58 14.02 -49.78
N ASN A 4 -9.14 13.39 -48.75
CA ASN A 4 -10.05 13.89 -47.68
C ASN A 4 -10.39 12.66 -46.80
N MET A 5 -9.74 12.35 -45.67
CA MET A 5 -9.77 12.95 -44.33
C MET A 5 -11.16 13.25 -43.72
N VAL A 6 -11.38 12.67 -42.53
CA VAL A 6 -12.23 13.07 -41.37
C VAL A 6 -13.47 12.19 -41.04
N ALA A 7 -13.26 11.39 -39.97
CA ALA A 7 -14.03 11.18 -38.73
C ALA A 7 -15.56 10.98 -38.71
N ALA A 8 -16.02 10.00 -37.93
CA ALA A 8 -16.70 10.25 -36.65
C ALA A 8 -17.02 8.94 -35.90
N SER A 9 -16.70 8.94 -34.62
CA SER A 9 -16.84 7.87 -33.63
C SER A 9 -18.24 7.83 -33.04
N ALA A 10 -18.80 6.64 -32.81
CA ALA A 10 -19.95 6.45 -31.92
C ALA A 10 -19.75 5.20 -31.06
N ALA A 11 -19.09 5.38 -29.92
CA ALA A 11 -19.03 4.39 -28.86
C ALA A 11 -20.31 4.49 -28.00
N LEU A 12 -21.16 3.49 -28.05
CA LEU A 12 -22.28 3.31 -27.11
C LEU A 12 -21.72 2.64 -25.85
N ALA A 13 -21.29 3.46 -24.88
CA ALA A 13 -20.96 3.00 -23.54
C ALA A 13 -22.25 2.96 -22.70
N LEU A 14 -22.66 1.75 -22.32
CA LEU A 14 -23.73 1.48 -21.36
C LEU A 14 -23.32 2.01 -19.98
N THR A 15 -23.87 3.16 -19.60
CA THR A 15 -23.82 3.71 -18.25
C THR A 15 -24.85 3.01 -17.37
N VAL A 16 -24.50 1.83 -16.84
CA VAL A 16 -25.20 1.29 -15.67
C VAL A 16 -24.65 1.98 -14.42
N GLY A 17 -25.51 2.81 -13.82
CA GLY A 17 -25.20 3.61 -12.64
C GLY A 17 -24.98 2.74 -11.40
N LEU A 18 -23.77 2.86 -10.85
CA LEU A 18 -23.43 2.39 -9.50
C LEU A 18 -23.11 3.62 -8.63
N SER A 19 -24.11 4.48 -8.43
CA SER A 19 -23.99 5.71 -7.63
C SER A 19 -24.22 5.43 -6.13
N ALA A 20 -23.39 4.58 -5.53
CA ALA A 20 -23.49 4.24 -4.10
C ALA A 20 -22.15 3.99 -3.37
N CYS A 21 -21.01 4.41 -3.92
CA CYS A 21 -19.75 4.52 -3.16
C CYS A 21 -19.24 5.95 -3.28
N GLY A 22 -19.02 6.59 -2.13
CA GLY A 22 -18.88 8.03 -1.97
C GLY A 22 -17.79 8.69 -2.81
N SER A 23 -18.01 9.98 -3.04
CA SER A 23 -17.15 10.94 -3.72
C SER A 23 -15.78 11.07 -3.04
N HIS A 24 -14.88 10.14 -3.33
CA HIS A 24 -13.44 10.39 -3.25
C HIS A 24 -12.92 10.33 -4.68
N THR A 25 -12.76 11.51 -5.28
CA THR A 25 -11.92 11.68 -6.45
C THR A 25 -10.49 11.34 -6.02
N SER A 26 -10.08 10.09 -6.19
CA SER A 26 -8.66 9.77 -6.35
C SER A 26 -8.21 10.53 -7.59
N ALA A 27 -7.62 11.71 -7.39
CA ALA A 27 -6.94 12.40 -8.47
C ALA A 27 -5.89 11.43 -9.02
N PRO A 28 -5.83 11.19 -10.35
CA PRO A 28 -4.73 10.44 -10.92
C PRO A 28 -3.48 11.27 -10.65
N GLU A 29 -2.57 10.77 -9.81
CA GLU A 29 -1.28 11.42 -9.60
C GLU A 29 -0.57 11.49 -10.96
N ALA A 30 -0.19 12.71 -11.32
CA ALA A 30 0.07 13.14 -12.68
C ALA A 30 1.21 12.38 -13.38
N GLN A 31 0.98 12.09 -14.66
CA GLN A 31 1.94 11.60 -15.64
C GLN A 31 2.94 12.71 -16.01
N GLY A 32 4.23 12.52 -15.72
CA GLY A 32 5.37 13.38 -16.12
C GLY A 32 6.72 12.71 -15.81
N PRO A 33 7.81 12.95 -16.58
CA PRO A 33 8.69 11.87 -17.04
C PRO A 33 9.91 11.62 -16.15
N LEU A 34 9.79 10.61 -15.30
CA LEU A 34 10.80 9.57 -15.14
C LEU A 34 10.02 8.25 -15.11
N PRO A 35 10.37 7.22 -15.90
CA PRO A 35 9.82 5.91 -15.64
C PRO A 35 10.16 5.58 -14.19
N ASP A 36 9.16 5.20 -13.39
CA ASP A 36 9.37 4.71 -12.04
C ASP A 36 10.56 3.75 -12.06
N VAL A 37 11.56 3.99 -11.21
CA VAL A 37 12.75 3.13 -11.11
C VAL A 37 12.30 1.71 -10.76
N PHE A 38 11.24 1.63 -9.94
CA PHE A 38 10.51 0.40 -9.66
C PHE A 38 9.04 0.60 -10.03
N PRO A 39 8.59 0.09 -11.19
CA PRO A 39 7.21 0.30 -11.64
C PRO A 39 6.22 -0.22 -10.60
N VAL A 40 5.07 0.45 -10.50
CA VAL A 40 3.97 0.01 -9.63
C VAL A 40 3.59 -1.44 -9.94
N GLU A 41 3.35 -2.23 -8.90
CA GLU A 41 2.92 -3.62 -9.08
C GLU A 41 1.55 -3.68 -9.76
N GLN A 42 1.45 -4.44 -10.85
CA GLN A 42 0.19 -4.61 -11.58
C GLN A 42 -0.88 -5.23 -10.68
N GLY A 43 -2.07 -4.64 -10.67
CA GLY A 43 -3.18 -5.07 -9.82
C GLY A 43 -3.02 -4.72 -8.33
N CYS A 44 -1.97 -3.98 -7.95
CA CYS A 44 -1.86 -3.47 -6.59
C CYS A 44 -2.93 -2.40 -6.34
N THR A 45 -3.68 -2.58 -5.27
CA THR A 45 -4.68 -1.63 -4.80
C THR A 45 -4.40 -1.30 -3.34
N ASP A 46 -4.38 -0.02 -3.01
CA ASP A 46 -4.23 0.42 -1.63
C ASP A 46 -5.47 0.03 -0.80
N ILE A 47 -5.25 -0.18 0.49
CA ILE A 47 -6.32 -0.43 1.46
C ILE A 47 -6.71 0.92 2.04
N PRO A 48 -7.98 1.34 1.91
CA PRO A 48 -8.44 2.59 2.51
C PRO A 48 -8.46 2.47 4.04
N LYS A 49 -8.27 3.61 4.73
CA LYS A 49 -8.44 3.67 6.18
C LYS A 49 -9.88 3.25 6.53
N PRO A 50 -10.09 2.25 7.41
CA PRO A 50 -11.44 1.89 7.83
C PRO A 50 -12.05 2.97 8.73
N SER A 51 -13.38 2.91 8.92
CA SER A 51 -14.06 3.73 9.92
C SER A 51 -13.45 3.49 11.31
N ASP A 52 -13.30 4.55 12.10
CA ASP A 52 -12.64 4.53 13.41
C ASP A 52 -13.51 5.27 14.46
N PRO A 53 -14.74 4.80 14.72
CA PRO A 53 -15.71 5.51 15.57
C PRO A 53 -15.24 5.66 17.03
N HIS A 54 -14.40 4.73 17.49
CA HIS A 54 -13.85 4.72 18.86
C HIS A 54 -12.43 5.29 18.94
N GLY A 55 -11.87 5.83 17.85
CA GLY A 55 -10.54 6.44 17.84
C GLY A 55 -9.40 5.45 18.19
N LEU A 56 -9.55 4.18 17.83
CA LEU A 56 -8.57 3.12 18.07
C LEU A 56 -7.35 3.26 17.16
N ILE A 57 -7.56 3.68 15.90
CA ILE A 57 -6.47 3.86 14.93
C ILE A 57 -5.76 5.19 15.19
N GLY A 58 -6.51 6.28 15.29
CA GLY A 58 -5.94 7.63 15.41
C GLY A 58 -4.93 7.93 14.30
N ASP A 59 -3.71 8.34 14.71
CA ASP A 59 -2.56 8.63 13.83
C ASP A 59 -1.74 7.40 13.42
N ASN A 60 -2.09 6.21 13.92
CA ASN A 60 -1.35 4.98 13.62
C ASN A 60 -1.67 4.40 12.24
N TRP A 61 -2.49 5.07 11.43
CA TRP A 61 -2.72 4.65 10.05
C TRP A 61 -1.48 4.88 9.19
N LEU A 62 -1.08 3.89 8.39
CA LEU A 62 -0.02 4.08 7.39
C LEU A 62 -0.55 4.98 6.26
N LYS A 63 -0.01 6.20 6.15
CA LYS A 63 -0.40 7.17 5.12
C LYS A 63 0.22 6.87 3.76
N ASP A 64 1.36 6.19 3.73
CA ASP A 64 2.04 5.82 2.50
C ASP A 64 1.17 4.86 1.68
N ASN A 65 1.15 5.05 0.36
CA ASN A 65 0.52 4.13 -0.57
C ASN A 65 1.44 2.89 -0.75
N PRO A 66 1.04 1.69 -0.30
CA PRO A 66 1.84 0.48 -0.41
C PRO A 66 2.24 0.16 -1.85
N CYS A 67 1.43 0.55 -2.84
CA CYS A 67 1.71 0.28 -4.25
C CYS A 67 2.83 1.16 -4.83
N ALA A 68 3.11 2.30 -4.19
CA ALA A 68 4.09 3.28 -4.63
C ALA A 68 5.34 3.30 -3.75
N ILE A 69 5.44 2.46 -2.71
CA ILE A 69 6.63 2.42 -1.86
C ILE A 69 7.88 2.21 -2.72
N PHE A 70 8.83 3.12 -2.54
CA PHE A 70 10.13 3.18 -3.21
C PHE A 70 10.12 3.31 -4.73
N ASN A 71 8.99 3.65 -5.38
CA ASN A 71 8.91 3.75 -6.85
C ASN A 71 9.96 4.69 -7.48
N MET A 72 10.32 5.76 -6.77
CA MET A 72 11.33 6.75 -7.21
C MET A 72 12.73 6.52 -6.62
N ASN A 73 12.91 5.54 -5.73
CA ASN A 73 14.20 5.25 -5.12
C ASN A 73 15.10 4.49 -6.10
N ARG A 74 16.41 4.66 -5.96
CA ARG A 74 17.42 3.87 -6.70
C ARG A 74 18.15 2.92 -5.75
N PRO A 75 18.53 1.72 -6.21
CA PRO A 75 19.48 0.88 -5.48
C PRO A 75 20.76 1.64 -5.14
N GLY A 76 21.25 1.45 -3.92
CA GLY A 76 22.56 1.94 -3.50
C GLY A 76 23.70 1.08 -4.03
N ALA A 77 24.93 1.49 -3.74
CA ALA A 77 26.12 0.71 -4.08
C ALA A 77 26.04 -0.70 -3.46
N GLY A 78 26.36 -1.73 -4.26
CA GLY A 78 26.31 -3.13 -3.82
C GLY A 78 24.91 -3.77 -3.84
N VAL A 79 23.88 -3.05 -4.30
CA VAL A 79 22.55 -3.61 -4.56
C VAL A 79 22.32 -3.60 -6.07
N ASP A 80 22.31 -4.77 -6.69
CA ASP A 80 21.96 -4.87 -8.10
C ASP A 80 20.46 -4.61 -8.33
N SER A 81 20.06 -4.45 -9.60
CA SER A 81 18.69 -4.15 -9.97
C SER A 81 17.70 -5.24 -9.57
N GLU A 82 18.10 -6.51 -9.62
CA GLU A 82 17.24 -7.64 -9.29
C GLU A 82 16.99 -7.72 -7.78
N GLN A 83 18.05 -7.58 -6.98
CA GLN A 83 17.97 -7.48 -5.53
C GLN A 83 17.14 -6.26 -5.12
N GLY A 84 17.33 -5.12 -5.78
CA GLY A 84 16.51 -3.92 -5.59
C GLY A 84 15.02 -4.20 -5.81
N VAL A 85 14.65 -4.85 -6.90
CA VAL A 85 13.25 -5.24 -7.20
C VAL A 85 12.68 -6.14 -6.10
N ARG A 86 13.45 -7.13 -5.62
CA ARG A 86 12.99 -8.04 -4.55
C ARG A 86 12.77 -7.30 -3.22
N ILE A 87 13.68 -6.38 -2.86
CA ILE A 87 13.54 -5.56 -1.64
C ILE A 87 12.32 -4.65 -1.74
N VAL A 88 12.10 -4.00 -2.89
CA VAL A 88 10.95 -3.12 -3.09
C VAL A 88 9.65 -3.91 -3.05
N TYR A 89 9.57 -5.04 -3.75
CA TYR A 89 8.40 -5.92 -3.70
C TYR A 89 8.08 -6.35 -2.26
N ASP A 90 9.08 -6.81 -1.51
CA ASP A 90 8.92 -7.19 -0.11
C ASP A 90 8.42 -6.04 0.78
N ALA A 91 8.95 -4.83 0.60
CA ALA A 91 8.52 -3.65 1.33
C ALA A 91 7.04 -3.29 1.04
N ARG A 92 6.63 -3.37 -0.23
CA ARG A 92 5.25 -3.12 -0.67
C ARG A 92 4.29 -4.16 -0.06
N MET A 93 4.68 -5.43 -0.08
CA MET A 93 3.90 -6.51 0.52
C MET A 93 3.80 -6.39 2.06
N LYS A 94 4.88 -6.02 2.74
CA LYS A 94 4.89 -5.71 4.17
C LYS A 94 3.94 -4.55 4.50
N ALA A 95 3.98 -3.47 3.72
CA ALA A 95 3.07 -2.34 3.90
C ALA A 95 1.60 -2.70 3.67
N LEU A 96 1.31 -3.48 2.63
CA LEU A 96 -0.04 -3.96 2.34
C LEU A 96 -0.56 -4.87 3.46
N ALA A 97 0.24 -5.86 3.87
CA ALA A 97 -0.10 -6.75 4.98
C ALA A 97 -0.27 -5.96 6.28
N GLY A 98 0.63 -5.01 6.56
CA GLY A 98 0.52 -4.14 7.73
C GLY A 98 -0.75 -3.29 7.76
N LYS A 99 -1.19 -2.73 6.62
CA LYS A 99 -2.50 -2.05 6.56
C LYS A 99 -3.66 -3.01 6.82
N ARG A 100 -3.59 -4.26 6.32
CA ARG A 100 -4.60 -5.30 6.63
C ARG A 100 -4.64 -5.60 8.12
N ASP A 101 -3.49 -5.83 8.75
CA ASP A 101 -3.39 -6.12 10.18
C ASP A 101 -4.00 -4.99 11.02
N LEU A 102 -3.65 -3.73 10.71
CA LEU A 102 -4.19 -2.56 11.40
C LEU A 102 -5.72 -2.47 11.23
N ALA A 103 -6.24 -2.74 10.04
CA ALA A 103 -7.67 -2.72 9.78
C ALA A 103 -8.39 -3.85 10.53
N LEU A 104 -7.81 -5.04 10.61
CA LEU A 104 -8.36 -6.17 11.36
C LEU A 104 -8.39 -5.87 12.86
N LEU A 105 -7.29 -5.36 13.43
CA LEU A 105 -7.22 -4.95 14.83
C LEU A 105 -8.25 -3.86 15.16
N ALA A 106 -8.41 -2.87 14.30
CA ALA A 106 -9.40 -1.81 14.48
C ALA A 106 -10.84 -2.33 14.45
N ARG A 107 -11.14 -3.27 13.55
CA ARG A 107 -12.45 -3.93 13.48
C ARG A 107 -12.75 -4.73 14.73
N GLN A 108 -11.82 -5.59 15.15
CA GLN A 108 -11.96 -6.39 16.37
C GLN A 108 -12.12 -5.51 17.61
N GLY A 109 -11.35 -4.42 17.71
CA GLY A 109 -11.46 -3.47 18.80
C GLY A 109 -12.78 -2.69 18.78
N THR A 110 -13.30 -2.35 17.60
CA THR A 110 -14.63 -1.73 17.46
C THR A 110 -15.72 -2.68 17.92
N GLU A 111 -15.68 -3.94 17.48
CA GLU A 111 -16.64 -4.98 17.90
C GLU A 111 -16.63 -5.19 19.42
N GLN A 112 -15.43 -5.19 20.05
CA GLN A 112 -15.28 -5.28 21.51
C GLN A 112 -15.80 -4.01 22.22
N ALA A 113 -15.55 -2.83 21.67
CA ALA A 113 -16.01 -1.56 22.25
C ALA A 113 -17.54 -1.42 22.20
N ASP A 114 -18.17 -1.89 21.11
CA ASP A 114 -19.63 -1.89 20.95
C ASP A 114 -20.30 -2.97 21.81
N ASN A 115 -19.59 -4.05 22.15
CA ASN A 115 -20.11 -5.17 22.94
C ASN A 115 -19.14 -5.55 24.07
N PRO A 116 -19.02 -4.70 25.12
CA PRO A 116 -18.01 -4.86 26.16
C PRO A 116 -18.36 -6.00 27.13
N ASN A 117 -18.14 -7.24 26.70
CA ASN A 117 -18.38 -8.44 27.50
C ASN A 117 -17.10 -9.30 27.53
N GLY A 118 -16.71 -9.79 28.71
CA GLY A 118 -15.57 -10.70 28.84
C GLY A 118 -14.21 -9.99 28.97
N VAL A 119 -13.15 -10.62 28.45
CA VAL A 119 -11.76 -10.13 28.58
C VAL A 119 -11.53 -8.94 27.66
N THR A 120 -11.17 -7.79 28.24
CA THR A 120 -10.82 -6.58 27.50
C THR A 120 -9.39 -6.67 26.96
N THR A 121 -9.27 -6.64 25.64
CA THR A 121 -7.98 -6.49 24.95
C THR A 121 -7.66 -5.01 24.72
N ASP A 122 -6.42 -4.59 24.96
CA ASP A 122 -5.92 -3.25 24.60
C ASP A 122 -5.59 -3.17 23.10
N PHE A 123 -6.64 -3.00 22.28
CA PHE A 123 -6.47 -2.86 20.84
C PHE A 123 -5.74 -1.57 20.43
N LYS A 124 -5.85 -0.50 21.21
CA LYS A 124 -5.16 0.77 20.91
C LYS A 124 -3.64 0.60 21.04
N GLY A 125 -3.19 -0.05 22.12
CA GLY A 125 -1.79 -0.46 22.30
C GLY A 125 -1.30 -1.41 21.21
N ALA A 126 -2.08 -2.45 20.88
CA ALA A 126 -1.74 -3.40 19.84
C ALA A 126 -1.59 -2.75 18.45
N ILE A 127 -2.48 -1.82 18.09
CA ILE A 127 -2.42 -1.03 16.86
C ILE A 127 -1.15 -0.17 16.83
N ALA A 128 -0.86 0.56 17.92
CA ALA A 128 0.34 1.40 18.01
C ALA A 128 1.62 0.56 17.87
N GLN A 129 1.68 -0.59 18.54
CA GLN A 129 2.81 -1.51 18.46
C GLN A 129 2.97 -2.06 17.03
N ARG A 130 1.89 -2.49 16.38
CA ARG A 130 1.96 -2.99 15.00
C ARG A 130 2.42 -1.91 14.04
N ARG A 131 1.93 -0.67 14.18
CA ARG A 131 2.37 0.47 13.35
C ARG A 131 3.85 0.78 13.53
N ALA A 132 4.36 0.71 14.76
CA ALA A 132 5.78 0.92 15.06
C ALA A 132 6.65 -0.18 14.44
N SER A 133 6.25 -1.45 14.58
CA SER A 133 6.91 -2.60 13.91
C SER A 133 6.92 -2.42 12.39
N LEU A 134 5.78 -2.06 11.79
CA LEU A 134 5.68 -1.82 10.36
C LEU A 134 6.59 -0.68 9.88
N LYS A 135 6.71 0.39 10.68
CA LYS A 135 7.64 1.49 10.38
C LYS A 135 9.09 0.98 10.34
N ALA A 136 9.47 0.18 11.33
CA ALA A 136 10.81 -0.40 11.41
C ALA A 136 11.08 -1.35 10.22
N GLU A 137 10.11 -2.17 9.83
CA GLU A 137 10.20 -3.08 8.69
C GLU A 137 10.41 -2.35 7.35
N ILE A 138 9.66 -1.27 7.11
CA ILE A 138 9.80 -0.45 5.89
C ILE A 138 11.14 0.30 5.91
N ASN A 139 11.53 0.87 7.06
CA ASN A 139 12.83 1.54 7.20
C ASN A 139 14.00 0.57 6.95
N ALA A 140 13.93 -0.64 7.49
CA ALA A 140 14.94 -1.67 7.27
C ALA A 140 15.04 -2.05 5.78
N SER A 141 13.90 -2.13 5.09
CA SER A 141 13.86 -2.37 3.65
C SER A 141 14.47 -1.21 2.85
N GLY A 142 14.21 0.04 3.27
CA GLY A 142 14.85 1.22 2.69
C GLY A 142 16.36 1.23 2.87
N LEU A 143 16.85 0.88 4.07
CA LEU A 143 18.29 0.75 4.35
C LEU A 143 18.94 -0.37 3.53
N ALA A 144 18.27 -1.52 3.42
CA ALA A 144 18.71 -2.63 2.59
C ALA A 144 18.79 -2.22 1.11
N LEU A 145 17.80 -1.47 0.60
CA LEU A 145 17.81 -0.93 -0.76
C LEU A 145 19.01 0.01 -1.01
N GLN A 146 19.48 0.70 0.03
CA GLN A 146 20.66 1.57 -0.02
C GLN A 146 22.00 0.83 0.20
N GLY A 147 22.00 -0.51 0.22
CA GLY A 147 23.21 -1.31 0.44
C GLY A 147 23.67 -1.36 1.90
N LYS A 148 22.81 -0.97 2.83
CA LYS A 148 23.08 -0.90 4.28
C LYS A 148 22.08 -1.74 5.07
N ALA A 149 21.86 -2.98 4.62
CA ALA A 149 20.90 -3.87 5.26
C ALA A 149 21.25 -4.04 6.75
N PRO A 150 20.31 -3.78 7.67
CA PRO A 150 20.55 -4.00 9.09
C PRO A 150 20.76 -5.49 9.37
N GLU A 151 21.43 -5.79 10.48
CA GLU A 151 21.63 -7.17 10.92
C GLU A 151 20.29 -7.91 11.04
N GLY A 152 20.24 -9.15 10.53
CA GLY A 152 19.02 -9.96 10.52
C GLY A 152 17.96 -9.53 9.50
N PHE A 153 18.24 -8.56 8.62
CA PHE A 153 17.34 -8.22 7.51
C PHE A 153 17.08 -9.44 6.62
N ARG A 154 15.81 -9.70 6.35
CA ARG A 154 15.37 -10.77 5.45
C ARG A 154 14.17 -10.34 4.62
N ILE A 155 14.17 -10.78 3.38
CA ILE A 155 13.01 -10.70 2.49
C ILE A 155 12.01 -11.77 2.95
N SER A 156 10.78 -11.35 3.21
CA SER A 156 9.69 -12.20 3.70
C SER A 156 8.69 -12.56 2.63
N TYR A 157 8.58 -11.74 1.59
CA TYR A 157 7.71 -11.95 0.43
C TYR A 157 8.53 -11.95 -0.85
N LEU A 158 8.44 -13.04 -1.62
CA LEU A 158 9.06 -13.18 -2.93
C LEU A 158 7.97 -13.17 -4.00
N LYS A 159 8.25 -12.52 -5.13
CA LYS A 159 7.29 -12.43 -6.24
C LYS A 159 7.18 -13.79 -6.92
N GLY A 160 5.96 -14.27 -7.11
CA GLY A 160 5.69 -15.59 -7.71
C GLY A 160 5.75 -16.77 -6.74
N GLU A 161 6.21 -16.55 -5.50
CA GLU A 161 6.08 -17.53 -4.42
C GLU A 161 4.80 -17.21 -3.64
N GLY A 162 3.68 -17.78 -4.08
CA GLY A 162 2.45 -17.75 -3.31
C GLY A 162 2.69 -18.38 -1.94
N ARG A 163 2.36 -17.65 -0.87
CA ARG A 163 2.05 -18.27 0.42
C ARG A 163 0.56 -18.50 0.51
#